data_AF-A0A414F8S9-F1
#
_entry.id   AF-A0A414F8S9-F1
#
_cell.length_a   1.000
_cell.length_b   1.000
_cell.length_c   1.000
_cell.angle_alpha   90.00
_cell.angle_beta   90.00
_cell.angle_gamma   90.00
#
_symmetry.space_group_name_H-M   'P 1'
#
loop_
_entity.id
_entity.type
_entity.pdbx_description
1 polymer ?
#
loop_
_entity_poly.entity_id
_entity_poly.type
_entity_poly.pdbx_seq_one_letter_code
_entity_poly.pdbx_strand_id
1 'polypeptide(L)'
;MFIFLWIGLTACEHKDLCYDHPHFAKVRVVFDWTKISNHDKPEGMRVVFYPTDDESNTWIFDFPGGEDGEVELPENDYRVICFNYDTDGMVWKENGSYTLFTADTRDVRSPDNRTMAVTPPWLCGDHIDRVILKDIP
;
A
#
# COMPACT_ATOMS: atom_id res chain seq x y z
N MET A 1 -74.42 8.64 0.93
CA MET A 1 -73.59 7.78 0.06
C MET A 1 -72.16 8.32 0.16
N PHE A 2 -71.33 7.69 1.00
CA PHE A 2 -69.96 8.12 1.27
C PHE A 2 -69.03 7.58 0.19
N ILE A 3 -68.31 8.45 -0.52
CA ILE A 3 -67.23 8.06 -1.42
C ILE A 3 -65.96 8.74 -0.92
N PHE A 4 -65.16 7.99 -0.17
CA PHE A 4 -63.80 8.37 0.20
C PHE A 4 -62.89 8.03 -1.00
N LEU A 5 -62.36 9.06 -1.64
CA LEU A 5 -61.36 8.96 -2.70
C LEU A 5 -59.99 8.73 -2.05
N TRP A 6 -59.54 7.47 -2.04
CA TRP A 6 -58.18 7.10 -1.60
C TRP A 6 -57.21 7.31 -2.76
N ILE A 7 -56.38 8.36 -2.68
CA ILE A 7 -55.24 8.57 -3.56
C ILE A 7 -54.07 7.80 -2.94
N GLY A 8 -53.66 6.70 -3.57
CA GLY A 8 -52.48 5.93 -3.17
C GLY A 8 -51.21 6.72 -3.44
N LEU A 9 -50.47 7.03 -2.38
CA LEU A 9 -49.10 7.55 -2.48
C LEU A 9 -48.18 6.35 -2.77
N THR A 10 -47.74 6.20 -4.00
CA THR A 10 -46.62 5.31 -4.33
C THR A 10 -45.34 6.00 -3.87
N ALA A 11 -44.81 5.61 -2.71
CA ALA A 11 -43.45 5.94 -2.34
C ALA A 11 -42.52 5.12 -3.25
N CYS A 12 -41.86 5.80 -4.20
CA CYS A 12 -40.72 5.23 -4.89
C CYS A 12 -39.59 5.19 -3.86
N GLU A 13 -39.16 4.01 -3.45
CA GLU A 13 -37.94 3.86 -2.64
C GLU A 13 -36.78 4.36 -3.51
N HIS A 14 -36.32 5.58 -3.26
CA HIS A 14 -35.07 6.04 -3.82
C HIS A 14 -33.99 5.23 -3.12
N LYS A 15 -33.27 4.39 -3.86
CA LYS A 15 -32.10 3.69 -3.34
C LYS A 15 -31.08 4.76 -3.01
N ASP A 16 -30.88 5.05 -1.72
CA ASP A 16 -29.89 6.01 -1.27
C ASP A 16 -28.54 5.57 -1.84
N LEU A 17 -28.00 6.33 -2.80
CA LEU A 17 -26.61 6.14 -3.17
C LEU A 17 -25.78 6.60 -1.97
N CYS A 18 -24.96 5.69 -1.46
CA CYS A 18 -23.93 5.96 -0.47
C CYS A 18 -22.89 6.91 -1.09
N TYR A 19 -23.20 8.21 -1.10
CA TYR A 19 -22.39 9.21 -1.79
C TYR A 19 -21.24 9.78 -0.95
N ASP A 20 -21.13 9.41 0.34
CA ASP A 20 -20.38 10.29 1.27
C ASP A 20 -19.64 9.58 2.42
N HIS A 21 -19.12 8.38 2.18
CA HIS A 21 -18.09 7.82 3.05
C HIS A 21 -17.07 7.03 2.24
N PRO A 22 -15.77 7.13 2.54
CA PRO A 22 -14.78 6.26 1.93
C PRO A 22 -15.15 4.82 2.29
N HIS A 23 -15.47 4.02 1.29
CA HIS A 23 -15.60 2.59 1.46
C HIS A 23 -14.20 2.02 1.68
N PHE A 24 -14.07 1.08 2.60
CA PHE A 24 -12.79 0.41 2.90
C PHE A 24 -12.88 -1.06 2.49
N ALA A 25 -11.81 -1.54 1.85
CA ALA A 25 -11.63 -2.92 1.47
C ALA A 25 -10.60 -3.60 2.37
N LYS A 26 -10.87 -4.85 2.75
CA LYS A 26 -9.89 -5.71 3.41
C LYS A 26 -8.98 -6.36 2.39
N VAL A 27 -7.68 -6.17 2.54
CA VAL A 27 -6.65 -6.73 1.67
C VAL A 27 -5.77 -7.65 2.50
N ARG A 28 -5.62 -8.90 2.06
CA ARG A 28 -4.65 -9.83 2.64
C ARG A 28 -3.33 -9.75 1.87
N VAL A 29 -2.26 -9.40 2.59
CA VAL A 29 -0.89 -9.42 2.09
C VAL A 29 -0.27 -10.77 2.45
N VAL A 30 0.35 -11.41 1.45
CA VAL A 30 1.00 -12.71 1.58
C VAL A 30 2.43 -12.62 1.10
N PHE A 31 3.38 -13.11 1.91
CA PHE A 31 4.79 -13.19 1.53
C PHE A 31 5.18 -14.64 1.26
N ASP A 32 5.44 -14.96 -0.01
CA ASP A 32 5.94 -16.28 -0.40
C ASP A 32 7.47 -16.34 -0.31
N TRP A 33 7.96 -16.88 0.81
CA TRP A 33 9.38 -17.06 1.07
C TRP A 33 9.98 -18.33 0.44
N THR A 34 9.21 -19.15 -0.29
CA THR A 34 9.70 -20.46 -0.79
C THR A 34 10.86 -20.34 -1.78
N LYS A 35 11.04 -19.17 -2.40
CA LYS A 35 12.10 -18.90 -3.38
C LYS A 35 13.36 -18.27 -2.77
N ILE A 36 13.36 -17.99 -1.47
CA ILE A 36 14.57 -17.49 -0.80
C ILE A 36 15.52 -18.67 -0.54
N SER A 37 16.77 -18.55 -0.99
CA SER A 37 17.75 -19.65 -0.87
C SER A 37 19.03 -19.28 -0.14
N ASN A 38 19.42 -18.00 -0.19
CA ASN A 38 20.74 -17.55 0.26
C ASN A 38 20.67 -16.67 1.52
N HIS A 39 19.48 -16.36 2.00
CA HIS A 39 19.22 -15.50 3.14
C HIS A 39 18.03 -16.03 3.93
N ASP A 40 18.02 -15.77 5.23
CA ASP A 40 16.86 -16.02 6.07
C ASP A 40 15.75 -14.98 5.80
N LYS A 41 14.54 -15.29 6.26
CA LYS A 41 13.42 -14.34 6.23
C LYS A 41 13.80 -13.06 7.01
N PRO A 42 13.51 -11.86 6.49
CA PRO A 42 13.83 -10.61 7.18
C PRO A 42 13.07 -10.47 8.50
N GLU A 43 13.59 -9.62 9.39
CA GLU A 43 12.93 -9.28 10.66
C GLU A 43 11.66 -8.46 10.45
N GLY A 44 11.45 -7.87 9.27
CA GLY A 44 10.19 -7.25 8.93
C GLY A 44 10.13 -6.70 7.51
N MET A 45 8.91 -6.66 6.98
CA MET A 45 8.60 -6.12 5.66
C MET A 45 7.77 -4.85 5.80
N ARG A 46 8.01 -3.87 4.94
CA ARG A 46 7.16 -2.71 4.74
C ARG A 46 6.45 -2.87 3.41
N VAL A 47 5.16 -2.56 3.39
CA VAL A 47 4.34 -2.48 2.17
C VAL A 47 3.76 -1.09 2.06
N VAL A 48 3.98 -0.47 0.91
CA VAL A 48 3.54 0.89 0.61
C VAL A 48 2.55 0.83 -0.55
N PHE A 49 1.33 1.32 -0.29
CA PHE A 49 0.26 1.44 -1.26
C PHE A 49 0.15 2.89 -1.71
N TYR A 50 0.56 3.14 -2.96
CA TYR A 50 0.46 4.43 -3.62
C TYR A 50 -0.87 4.48 -4.38
N PRO A 51 -1.84 5.31 -3.97
CA PRO A 51 -3.02 5.53 -4.78
C PRO A 51 -2.62 6.10 -6.14
N THR A 52 -3.41 5.79 -7.17
CA THR A 52 -3.18 6.28 -8.53
C THR A 52 -3.93 7.58 -8.82
N ASP A 53 -4.80 8.00 -7.91
CA ASP A 53 -5.30 9.37 -7.92
C ASP A 53 -4.24 10.32 -7.32
N ASP A 54 -4.37 11.60 -7.65
CA ASP A 54 -3.45 12.65 -7.17
C ASP A 54 -3.95 13.28 -5.85
N GLU A 55 -5.04 12.75 -5.27
CA GLU A 55 -5.74 13.34 -4.11
C GLU A 55 -5.57 12.52 -2.83
N SER A 56 -5.46 11.20 -2.94
CA SER A 56 -5.40 10.29 -1.80
C SER A 56 -3.99 10.18 -1.24
N ASN A 57 -3.91 9.92 0.07
CA ASN A 57 -2.65 9.69 0.74
C ASN A 57 -2.10 8.29 0.46
N THR A 58 -0.76 8.19 0.45
CA THR A 58 -0.05 6.90 0.45
C THR A 58 -0.23 6.19 1.79
N TRP A 59 -0.42 4.88 1.75
CA TRP A 59 -0.61 4.05 2.95
C TRP A 59 0.59 3.13 3.16
N ILE A 60 1.11 3.08 4.39
CA ILE A 60 2.30 2.31 4.74
C ILE A 60 1.95 1.34 5.86
N PHE A 61 2.30 0.08 5.69
CA PHE A 61 2.10 -0.97 6.68
C PHE A 61 3.38 -1.76 6.89
N ASP A 62 3.69 -2.06 8.16
CA ASP A 62 4.81 -2.89 8.56
C ASP A 62 4.31 -4.26 9.02
N PHE A 63 5.00 -5.30 8.55
CA PHE A 63 4.73 -6.72 8.79
C PHE A 63 5.94 -7.33 9.50
N PRO A 64 5.95 -7.35 10.85
CA PRO A 64 7.02 -7.93 11.63
C PRO A 64 7.26 -9.39 11.27
N GLY A 65 8.52 -9.79 11.28
CA GLY A 65 8.98 -11.11 10.88
C GLY A 65 8.68 -11.47 9.42
N GLY A 66 8.24 -10.55 8.55
CA GLY A 66 7.80 -10.90 7.20
C GLY A 66 6.61 -11.87 7.20
N GLU A 67 5.74 -11.77 8.21
CA GLU A 67 4.52 -12.56 8.33
C GLU A 67 3.40 -11.98 7.45
N ASP A 68 2.50 -12.85 6.98
CA ASP A 68 1.28 -12.43 6.30
C ASP A 68 0.40 -11.56 7.23
N GLY A 69 -0.47 -10.74 6.65
CA GLY A 69 -1.44 -9.98 7.43
C GLY A 69 -2.58 -9.40 6.61
N GLU A 70 -3.58 -8.88 7.31
CA GLU A 70 -4.71 -8.17 6.71
C GLU A 70 -4.59 -6.67 7.02
N VAL A 71 -4.89 -5.85 6.02
CA VAL A 71 -4.93 -4.39 6.12
C VAL A 71 -6.25 -3.88 5.55
N GLU A 72 -6.71 -2.74 6.06
CA GLU A 72 -7.87 -2.04 5.52
C GLU A 72 -7.39 -0.80 4.76
N LEU A 73 -7.85 -0.67 3.52
CA LEU A 73 -7.50 0.41 2.60
C LEU A 73 -8.78 1.03 2.05
N PRO A 74 -8.83 2.36 1.83
CA PRO A 74 -9.96 2.94 1.14
C PRO A 74 -10.04 2.40 -0.31
N GLU A 75 -11.22 2.39 -0.90
CA GLU A 75 -11.40 1.98 -2.29
C GLU A 75 -10.58 2.88 -3.22
N ASN A 76 -9.61 2.29 -3.92
CA ASN A 76 -8.81 2.98 -4.92
C ASN A 76 -8.14 1.98 -5.89
N ASP A 77 -7.52 2.51 -6.93
CA ASP A 77 -6.51 1.79 -7.70
C ASP A 77 -5.15 2.13 -7.10
N TYR A 78 -4.38 1.13 -6.69
CA TYR A 78 -3.09 1.27 -6.04
C TYR A 78 -1.95 0.71 -6.89
N ARG A 79 -0.78 1.31 -6.75
CA ARG A 79 0.51 0.67 -7.03
C ARG A 79 1.16 0.29 -5.72
N VAL A 80 1.82 -0.84 -5.66
CA VAL A 80 2.34 -1.39 -4.40
C VAL A 80 3.84 -1.60 -4.52
N ILE A 81 4.58 -1.23 -3.48
CA ILE A 81 5.98 -1.59 -3.31
C ILE A 81 6.10 -2.30 -1.96
N CYS A 82 6.82 -3.42 -1.91
CA CYS A 82 7.21 -4.04 -0.65
C CYS A 82 8.73 -4.17 -0.55
N PHE A 83 9.28 -4.03 0.65
CA PHE A 83 10.71 -4.18 0.91
C PHE A 83 10.97 -4.46 2.39
N ASN A 84 12.10 -5.08 2.72
CA ASN A 84 12.47 -5.27 4.12
C ASN A 84 13.03 -3.99 4.74
N TYR A 85 12.53 -3.61 5.92
CA TYR A 85 12.87 -2.34 6.57
C TYR A 85 14.03 -2.46 7.58
N ASP A 86 14.45 -3.68 7.88
CA ASP A 86 15.55 -4.06 8.77
C ASP A 86 16.92 -3.96 8.07
N THR A 87 17.16 -2.85 7.39
CA THR A 87 18.38 -2.62 6.60
C THR A 87 19.23 -1.50 7.17
N ASP A 88 20.20 -1.85 8.02
CA ASP A 88 21.11 -0.86 8.60
C ASP A 88 21.92 -0.12 7.51
N GLY A 89 21.97 1.20 7.62
CA GLY A 89 22.66 2.08 6.68
C GLY A 89 21.94 2.36 5.36
N MET A 90 20.74 1.80 5.13
CA MET A 90 19.89 2.19 4.01
C MET A 90 19.16 3.50 4.29
N VAL A 91 19.04 4.33 3.26
CA VAL A 91 18.36 5.62 3.24
C VAL A 91 17.26 5.55 2.19
N TRP A 92 16.02 5.59 2.65
CA TRP A 92 14.84 5.58 1.80
C TRP A 92 14.51 7.00 1.35
N LYS A 93 14.42 7.21 0.03
CA LYS A 93 13.96 8.48 -0.55
C LYS A 93 12.56 8.27 -1.09
N GLU A 94 11.60 8.55 -0.22
CA GLU A 94 10.19 8.60 -0.55
C GLU A 94 9.83 10.01 -1.00
N ASN A 95 9.66 10.24 -2.30
CA ASN A 95 9.12 11.52 -2.81
C ASN A 95 7.58 11.50 -2.88
N GLY A 96 6.93 10.69 -2.03
CA GLY A 96 5.49 10.42 -2.09
C GLY A 96 5.03 9.80 -3.43
N SER A 97 5.95 9.28 -4.23
CA SER A 97 5.69 8.82 -5.59
C SER A 97 6.25 7.43 -5.82
N TYR A 98 5.40 6.54 -6.33
CA TYR A 98 5.75 5.19 -6.76
C TYR A 98 6.93 5.17 -7.72
N THR A 99 6.95 6.06 -8.71
CA THR A 99 7.97 6.07 -9.78
C THR A 99 9.31 6.66 -9.35
N LEU A 100 9.33 7.40 -8.23
CA LEU A 100 10.52 8.08 -7.71
C LEU A 100 11.03 7.46 -6.41
N PHE A 101 10.48 6.32 -6.00
CA PHE A 101 10.92 5.61 -4.81
C PHE A 101 12.32 5.03 -5.04
N THR A 102 13.30 5.47 -4.25
CA THR A 102 14.67 4.95 -4.32
C THR A 102 15.20 4.57 -2.93
N ALA A 103 16.15 3.64 -2.94
CA ALA A 103 16.85 3.16 -1.75
C ALA A 103 18.35 3.34 -1.97
N ASP A 104 18.96 4.18 -1.16
CA ASP A 104 20.38 4.53 -1.25
C ASP A 104 21.13 4.12 0.02
N THR A 105 22.45 4.16 -0.03
CA THR A 105 23.31 4.04 1.16
C THR A 105 23.99 5.37 1.43
N ARG A 106 24.37 5.62 2.69
CA ARG A 106 25.07 6.86 3.06
C ARG A 106 26.40 7.05 2.30
N ASP A 107 26.67 8.30 1.95
CA ASP A 107 27.97 8.71 1.44
C ASP A 107 29.05 8.68 2.54
N VAL A 108 30.25 8.26 2.16
CA VAL A 108 31.45 8.22 3.01
C VAL A 108 32.66 8.78 2.26
N ARG A 109 33.73 9.08 3.00
CA ARG A 109 35.00 9.54 2.44
C ARG A 109 36.04 8.42 2.54
N SER A 110 36.73 8.18 1.44
CA SER A 110 37.93 7.35 1.41
C SER A 110 39.12 8.03 2.09
N PRO A 111 40.18 7.29 2.44
CA PRO A 111 41.43 7.87 2.96
C PRO A 111 42.09 8.91 2.03
N ASP A 112 41.84 8.83 0.72
CA ASP A 112 42.29 9.82 -0.27
C ASP A 112 41.23 10.90 -0.60
N ASN A 113 40.23 11.06 0.27
CA ASN A 113 39.21 12.11 0.26
C ASN A 113 38.20 12.07 -0.90
N ARG A 114 38.10 10.96 -1.62
CA ARG A 114 37.04 10.75 -2.64
C ARG A 114 35.71 10.40 -1.97
N THR A 115 34.62 10.90 -2.53
CA THR A 115 33.27 10.46 -2.15
C THR A 115 33.07 9.01 -2.60
N MET A 116 32.60 8.18 -1.68
CA MET A 116 32.21 6.78 -1.90
C MET A 116 30.85 6.55 -1.22
N ALA A 117 30.25 5.39 -1.45
CA ALA A 117 29.06 4.94 -0.74
C ALA A 117 29.40 3.67 0.05
N VAL A 118 28.67 3.43 1.14
CA VAL A 118 28.77 2.16 1.88
C VAL A 118 28.14 1.04 1.04
N THR A 119 28.68 -0.18 1.10
CA THR A 119 28.04 -1.34 0.47
C THR A 119 26.67 -1.58 1.13
N PRO A 120 25.57 -1.71 0.36
CA PRO A 120 24.26 -1.96 0.93
C PRO A 120 24.22 -3.32 1.65
N PRO A 121 23.43 -3.44 2.72
CA PRO A 121 23.07 -4.74 3.28
C PRO A 121 22.19 -5.52 2.29
N TRP A 122 21.82 -6.75 2.67
CA TRP A 122 20.85 -7.51 1.89
C TRP A 122 19.50 -6.79 1.86
N LEU A 123 18.92 -6.69 0.66
CA LEU A 123 17.62 -6.11 0.41
C LEU A 123 16.78 -7.09 -0.41
N CYS A 124 15.55 -7.31 0.03
CA CYS A 124 14.51 -8.01 -0.70
C CYS A 124 13.27 -7.12 -0.81
N GLY A 125 12.56 -7.24 -1.91
CA GLY A 125 11.37 -6.46 -2.18
C GLY A 125 10.81 -6.77 -3.55
N ASP A 126 9.61 -6.28 -3.81
CA ASP A 126 8.92 -6.41 -5.09
C ASP A 126 7.97 -5.23 -5.30
N HIS A 127 7.38 -5.15 -6.48
CA HIS A 127 6.36 -4.17 -6.81
C HIS A 127 5.22 -4.76 -7.62
N ILE A 128 4.03 -4.19 -7.46
CA ILE A 128 2.85 -4.49 -8.25
C ILE A 128 2.35 -3.19 -8.86
N ASP A 129 2.31 -3.13 -10.19
CA ASP A 129 1.94 -1.92 -10.94
C ASP A 129 0.47 -1.52 -10.76
N ARG A 130 -0.41 -2.48 -10.44
CA ARG A 130 -1.84 -2.21 -10.29
C ARG A 130 -2.56 -3.22 -9.42
N VAL A 131 -3.23 -2.72 -8.38
CA VAL A 131 -4.20 -3.41 -7.54
C VAL A 131 -5.48 -2.58 -7.55
N ILE A 132 -6.59 -3.16 -7.99
CA ILE A 132 -7.88 -2.46 -8.11
C ILE A 132 -8.73 -2.84 -6.90
N LEU A 133 -9.05 -1.88 -6.05
CA LEU A 133 -9.89 -2.05 -4.85
C LEU A 133 -11.22 -1.29 -4.93
N LYS A 134 -11.66 -0.91 -6.13
CA LYS A 134 -12.95 -0.23 -6.34
C LYS A 134 -14.06 -1.22 -6.60
N ASP A 135 -15.28 -0.86 -6.18
CA ASP A 135 -16.50 -1.62 -6.47
C ASP A 135 -16.42 -3.09 -5.99
N ILE A 136 -15.72 -3.33 -4.87
CA ILE A 136 -15.64 -4.66 -4.28
C ILE A 136 -17.01 -4.99 -3.66
N PRO A 137 -17.65 -6.11 -4.05
CA PRO A 137 -19.01 -6.46 -3.64
C PRO A 137 -19.18 -6.81 -2.16
#